data_AF-A0A7C7GL18-F1
#
_entry.id   AF-A0A7C7GL18-F1
#
_cell.length_a   1.000
_cell.length_b   1.000
_cell.length_c   1.000
_cell.angle_alpha   90.00
_cell.angle_beta   90.00
_cell.angle_gamma   90.00
#
_symmetry.space_group_name_H-M   'P 1'
#
loop_
_entity.id
_entity.type
_entity.pdbx_description
1 polymer ?
#
loop_
_entity_poly.entity_id
_entity_poly.type
_entity_poly.pdbx_seq_one_letter_code
_entity_poly.pdbx_strand_id
1 'polypeptide(L)'
;MASQLKHQLSNVLKSRQIWISIIIILSNVGTMVYTIEILNQKKKLSYLAGIANHQQVLIETHLSQVLLESLGTKTSYEATRADYKQASKILRYGGELALGPDSAQQTILKHVPTKEIFDVILKNDTLFRKIILKSDHFLASNPGNRI
;
A
#
# COMPACT_ATOMS: atom_id res chain seq x y z
N MET A 1 51.27 13.91 46.98
CA MET A 1 50.10 14.73 46.57
C MET A 1 49.92 14.85 45.05
N ALA A 2 50.94 15.21 44.25
CA ALA A 2 50.76 15.39 42.79
C ALA A 2 50.31 14.13 42.00
N SER A 3 50.73 12.93 42.42
CA SER A 3 50.34 11.65 41.78
C SER A 3 48.85 11.34 41.98
N GLN A 4 48.30 11.55 43.18
CA GLN A 4 46.88 11.34 43.46
C GLN A 4 45.99 12.32 42.68
N LEU A 5 46.42 13.58 42.53
CA LEU A 5 45.69 14.58 41.78
C LEU A 5 45.59 14.22 40.27
N LYS A 6 46.69 13.73 39.68
CA LYS A 6 46.71 13.24 38.28
C LYS A 6 45.80 12.03 38.08
N HIS A 7 45.80 11.10 39.02
CA HIS A 7 44.97 9.90 38.94
C HIS A 7 43.48 10.21 39.06
N GLN A 8 43.10 11.19 39.90
CA GLN A 8 41.72 11.65 39.99
C GLN A 8 41.27 12.43 38.75
N LEU A 9 42.12 13.30 38.18
CA LEU A 9 41.80 14.02 36.94
C LEU A 9 41.58 13.05 35.76
N SER A 10 42.42 12.01 35.65
CA SER A 10 42.28 10.97 34.63
C SER A 10 40.97 10.20 34.74
N ASN A 11 40.54 9.86 35.97
CA ASN A 11 39.29 9.14 36.20
C ASN A 11 38.06 9.99 35.84
N VAL A 12 38.06 11.29 36.15
CA VAL A 12 36.97 12.21 35.77
C VAL A 12 36.88 12.36 34.24
N LEU A 13 38.01 12.46 33.55
CA LEU A 13 38.05 12.53 32.08
C LEU A 13 37.54 11.24 31.43
N LYS A 14 37.95 10.07 31.92
CA LYS A 14 37.44 8.76 31.45
C LYS A 14 35.94 8.62 31.70
N SER A 15 35.45 9.00 32.89
CA SER A 15 34.02 8.98 33.20
C SER A 15 33.22 9.87 32.26
N ARG A 16 33.70 11.10 32.00
CA ARG A 16 33.08 12.01 31.01
C ARG A 16 33.07 11.43 29.61
N GLN A 17 34.16 10.81 29.15
CA GLN A 17 34.22 10.15 27.84
C GLN A 17 33.21 9.00 27.74
N ILE A 18 33.03 8.20 28.79
CA ILE A 18 32.03 7.12 28.82
C ILE A 18 30.62 7.69 28.65
N TRP A 19 30.28 8.75 29.39
CA TRP A 19 28.97 9.40 29.28
C TRP A 19 28.70 9.99 27.90
N ILE A 20 29.70 10.66 27.30
CA ILE A 20 29.59 11.20 25.93
C ILE A 20 29.33 10.07 24.93
N SER A 21 30.10 8.98 25.03
CA SER A 21 29.91 7.81 24.15
C SER A 21 28.52 7.18 24.31
N ILE A 22 28.01 7.06 25.54
CA ILE A 22 26.66 6.54 25.79
C ILE A 22 25.60 7.44 25.13
N ILE A 23 25.71 8.76 25.29
CA ILE A 23 24.76 9.71 24.68
C ILE A 23 24.78 9.61 23.15
N ILE A 24 25.97 9.50 22.55
CA ILE A 24 26.12 9.33 21.10
C ILE A 24 25.48 8.01 20.65
N ILE A 25 25.71 6.90 21.35
CA ILE A 25 25.11 5.61 21.02
C ILE A 25 23.58 5.69 21.11
N LEU A 26 23.04 6.27 22.19
CA LEU A 26 21.60 6.44 22.36
C LEU A 26 20.98 7.32 21.26
N SER A 27 21.64 8.42 20.89
CA SER A 27 21.21 9.30 19.81
C SER A 27 21.19 8.58 18.46
N ASN A 28 22.21 7.76 18.16
CA ASN A 28 22.25 6.98 16.93
C ASN A 28 21.16 5.91 16.90
N VAL A 29 20.94 5.20 18.01
CA VAL A 29 19.87 4.20 18.13
C VAL A 29 18.51 4.86 17.92
N GLY A 30 18.25 6.00 18.57
CA GLY A 30 17.00 6.75 18.38
C GLY A 30 16.78 7.16 16.93
N THR A 31 17.83 7.65 16.25
CA THR A 31 17.76 8.03 14.83
C THR A 31 17.52 6.83 13.93
N MET A 32 18.15 5.69 14.21
CA MET A 32 17.93 4.44 13.46
C MET A 32 16.49 3.94 13.59
N VAL A 33 15.94 3.87 14.80
CA VAL A 33 14.55 3.44 15.04
C VAL A 33 13.58 4.35 14.29
N TYR A 34 13.76 5.67 14.41
CA TYR A 34 12.94 6.65 13.71
C TYR A 34 13.02 6.51 12.18
N THR A 35 14.22 6.27 11.65
CA THR A 35 14.43 6.07 10.21
C THR A 35 13.74 4.81 9.71
N ILE A 36 13.82 3.70 10.46
CA ILE A 36 13.12 2.44 10.14
C ILE A 36 11.61 2.66 10.10
N GLU A 37 11.07 3.43 11.05
CA GLU A 37 9.64 3.72 11.10
C GLU A 37 9.19 4.54 9.88
N ILE A 38 9.94 5.59 9.51
CA ILE A 38 9.66 6.37 8.29
C ILE A 38 9.71 5.49 7.04
N LEU A 39 10.72 4.63 6.91
CA LEU A 39 10.84 3.73 5.76
C LEU A 39 9.65 2.77 5.68
N ASN A 40 9.19 2.23 6.80
CA ASN A 40 8.02 1.38 6.85
C ASN A 40 6.73 2.13 6.49
N GLN A 41 6.57 3.39 6.91
CA GLN A 41 5.44 4.23 6.51
C GLN A 41 5.47 4.51 5.00
N LYS A 42 6.64 4.88 4.44
CA LYS A 42 6.81 5.10 3.00
C LYS A 42 6.50 3.84 2.18
N LYS A 43 6.93 2.66 2.64
CA LYS A 43 6.59 1.38 1.99
C LYS A 43 5.08 1.14 1.97
N LYS A 44 4.39 1.34 3.10
CA LYS A 44 2.93 1.20 3.18
C LYS A 44 2.21 2.14 2.22
N LEU A 45 2.63 3.40 2.12
CA LEU A 45 2.10 4.37 1.16
C LEU A 45 2.31 3.92 -0.29
N SER A 46 3.51 3.41 -0.60
CA SER A 46 3.82 2.87 -1.94
C SER A 46 2.89 1.71 -2.31
N TYR A 47 2.62 0.78 -1.39
CA TYR A 47 1.67 -0.31 -1.64
C TYR A 47 0.26 0.19 -1.89
N LEU A 48 -0.22 1.17 -1.11
CA LEU A 48 -1.54 1.76 -1.31
C LEU A 48 -1.66 2.46 -2.68
N ALA A 49 -0.63 3.22 -3.06
CA ALA A 49 -0.56 3.83 -4.39
C ALA A 49 -0.56 2.75 -5.49
N GLY A 50 0.14 1.64 -5.28
CA GLY A 50 0.12 0.49 -6.18
C GLY A 50 -1.27 -0.12 -6.36
N ILE A 51 -2.03 -0.29 -5.27
CA ILE A 51 -3.41 -0.80 -5.33
C ILE A 51 -4.32 0.20 -6.06
N ALA A 52 -4.20 1.49 -5.79
CA ALA A 52 -4.99 2.52 -6.47
C ALA A 52 -4.69 2.54 -7.97
N ASN A 53 -3.42 2.42 -8.37
CA ASN A 53 -3.03 2.28 -9.78
C ASN A 53 -3.57 0.99 -10.40
N HIS A 54 -3.55 -0.12 -9.66
CA HIS A 54 -4.11 -1.38 -10.11
C HIS A 54 -5.63 -1.29 -10.36
N GLN A 55 -6.38 -0.53 -9.54
CA GLN A 55 -7.80 -0.27 -9.80
C GLN A 55 -8.04 0.40 -11.16
N GLN A 56 -7.17 1.33 -11.58
CA GLN A 56 -7.27 1.96 -12.89
C GLN A 56 -7.07 0.92 -14.01
N VAL A 57 -6.03 0.09 -13.90
CA VAL A 57 -5.75 -0.99 -14.86
C VAL A 57 -6.92 -1.97 -14.95
N LEU A 58 -7.54 -2.32 -13.81
CA LEU A 58 -8.72 -3.20 -13.78
C LEU A 58 -9.94 -2.59 -14.47
N ILE A 59 -10.14 -1.26 -14.37
CA ILE A 59 -11.22 -0.57 -15.11
C ILE A 59 -10.99 -0.67 -16.63
N GLU A 60 -9.77 -0.36 -17.08
CA GLU A 60 -9.39 -0.43 -18.50
C GLU A 60 -9.49 -1.87 -19.04
N THR A 61 -9.07 -2.84 -18.23
CA THR A 61 -9.18 -4.28 -18.51
C THR A 61 -10.65 -4.68 -18.65
N HIS A 62 -11.52 -4.23 -17.72
CA HIS A 62 -12.95 -4.53 -17.77
C HIS A 62 -13.59 -4.01 -19.07
N LEU A 63 -13.31 -2.77 -19.44
CA LEU A 63 -13.84 -2.17 -20.67
C LEU A 63 -13.35 -2.91 -21.93
N SER A 64 -12.08 -3.30 -21.94
CA SER A 64 -11.50 -4.08 -23.05
C SER A 64 -12.15 -5.46 -23.17
N GLN A 65 -12.36 -6.15 -22.04
CA GLN A 65 -13.04 -7.45 -22.03
C GLN A 65 -14.50 -7.33 -22.51
N VAL A 66 -15.23 -6.29 -22.08
CA VAL A 66 -16.59 -6.02 -22.57
C VAL A 66 -16.61 -5.77 -24.07
N LEU A 67 -15.65 -5.01 -24.60
CA LEU A 67 -15.54 -4.79 -26.04
C LEU A 67 -15.27 -6.11 -26.79
N LEU A 68 -14.32 -6.91 -26.31
CA LEU A 68 -13.98 -8.21 -26.90
C LEU A 68 -15.16 -9.20 -26.85
N GLU A 69 -15.90 -9.23 -25.75
CA GLU A 69 -17.12 -10.02 -25.62
C GLU A 69 -18.18 -9.59 -26.65
N SER A 70 -18.36 -8.28 -26.85
CA SER A 70 -19.26 -7.76 -27.88
C SER A 70 -18.83 -8.13 -29.31
N LEU A 71 -17.54 -8.38 -29.50
CA LEU A 71 -16.92 -8.87 -30.73
C LEU A 71 -16.92 -10.41 -30.84
N GLY A 72 -17.61 -11.12 -29.94
CA GLY A 72 -17.78 -12.58 -30.01
C GLY A 72 -16.61 -13.36 -29.44
N THR A 73 -15.63 -12.68 -28.83
CA THR A 73 -14.50 -13.33 -28.15
C THR A 73 -14.89 -13.61 -26.71
N LYS A 74 -14.90 -14.89 -26.31
CA LYS A 74 -15.23 -15.28 -24.92
C LYS A 74 -14.18 -14.74 -23.94
N THR A 75 -14.59 -13.79 -23.10
CA THR A 75 -13.76 -13.19 -22.05
C THR A 75 -14.40 -13.37 -20.68
N SER A 76 -13.59 -13.29 -19.62
CA SER A 76 -14.08 -13.33 -18.23
C SER A 76 -13.92 -11.98 -17.57
N TYR A 77 -14.95 -11.14 -17.62
CA TYR A 77 -14.98 -9.85 -16.94
C TYR A 77 -15.43 -9.94 -15.47
N GLU A 78 -15.99 -11.07 -15.03
CA GLU A 78 -16.40 -11.30 -13.64
C GLU A 78 -15.19 -11.37 -12.68
N ALA A 79 -14.09 -11.98 -13.10
CA ALA A 79 -12.84 -12.00 -12.32
C ALA A 79 -12.32 -10.57 -12.10
N THR A 80 -12.24 -9.77 -13.15
CA THR A 80 -11.81 -8.36 -13.08
C THR A 80 -12.70 -7.52 -12.14
N ARG A 81 -14.02 -7.76 -12.13
CA ARG A 81 -14.96 -7.11 -11.20
C ARG A 81 -14.70 -7.52 -9.75
N ALA A 82 -14.43 -8.80 -9.51
CA ALA A 82 -14.10 -9.31 -8.18
C ALA A 82 -12.78 -8.73 -7.67
N ASP A 83 -11.75 -8.70 -8.52
CA ASP A 83 -10.44 -8.12 -8.19
C ASP A 83 -10.55 -6.63 -7.86
N TYR A 84 -11.35 -5.87 -8.63
CA TYR A 84 -11.60 -4.46 -8.33
C TYR A 84 -12.27 -4.27 -6.96
N LYS A 85 -13.29 -5.10 -6.67
CA LYS A 85 -14.00 -5.07 -5.38
C LYS A 85 -13.06 -5.38 -4.23
N GLN A 86 -12.16 -6.34 -4.39
CA GLN A 86 -11.14 -6.69 -3.41
C GLN A 86 -10.17 -5.53 -3.19
N ALA A 87 -9.61 -4.96 -4.27
CA ALA A 87 -8.72 -3.79 -4.20
C ALA A 87 -9.38 -2.61 -3.46
N SER A 88 -10.64 -2.30 -3.78
CA SER A 88 -11.42 -1.26 -3.11
C SER A 88 -11.66 -1.54 -1.61
N LYS A 89 -11.92 -2.81 -1.26
CA LYS A 89 -12.06 -3.22 0.14
C LYS A 89 -10.76 -2.99 0.91
N ILE A 90 -9.62 -3.35 0.32
CA ILE A 90 -8.30 -3.18 0.95
C ILE A 90 -7.97 -1.70 1.13
N LEU A 91 -8.29 -0.84 0.16
CA LEU A 91 -8.10 0.61 0.29
C LEU A 91 -8.97 1.24 1.39
N ARG A 92 -10.17 0.70 1.67
CA ARG A 92 -11.08 1.25 2.69
C ARG A 92 -10.78 0.79 4.10
N TYR A 93 -10.50 -0.50 4.27
CA TYR A 93 -10.47 -1.14 5.58
C TYR A 93 -9.12 -1.76 5.91
N GLY A 94 -8.18 -1.68 4.97
CA GLY A 94 -7.00 -2.52 5.02
C GLY A 94 -7.33 -3.97 4.70
N GLY A 95 -6.34 -4.84 4.87
CA GLY A 95 -6.46 -6.27 4.61
C GLY A 95 -5.13 -6.89 4.25
N GLU A 96 -5.16 -8.20 4.04
CA GLU A 96 -4.01 -8.93 3.51
C GLU A 96 -3.86 -8.62 2.02
N LEU A 97 -2.67 -8.14 1.65
CA LEU A 97 -2.27 -7.99 0.27
C LEU A 97 -1.14 -8.98 0.00
N ALA A 98 -1.34 -9.87 -0.97
CA ALA A 98 -0.27 -10.69 -1.53
C ALA A 98 0.56 -9.80 -2.46
N LEU A 99 1.85 -9.64 -2.16
CA LEU A 99 2.74 -8.75 -2.92
C LEU A 99 3.32 -9.46 -4.15
N GLY A 100 2.48 -9.75 -5.13
CA GLY A 100 2.88 -10.40 -6.38
C GLY A 100 2.64 -11.91 -6.42
N PRO A 101 2.75 -12.53 -7.61
CA PRO A 101 2.36 -13.93 -7.85
C PRO A 101 3.18 -14.97 -7.09
N ASP A 102 4.45 -14.66 -6.76
CA ASP A 102 5.37 -15.58 -6.07
C ASP A 102 5.65 -15.18 -4.61
N SER A 103 4.96 -14.16 -4.09
CA SER A 103 5.27 -13.63 -2.77
C SER A 103 4.48 -14.35 -1.68
N ALA A 104 5.18 -15.25 -0.98
CA ALA A 104 4.74 -15.77 0.31
C ALA A 104 4.63 -14.69 1.40
N GLN A 105 4.95 -13.42 1.10
CA GLN A 105 4.83 -12.30 2.03
C GLN A 105 3.44 -11.67 1.91
N GLN A 106 2.54 -12.15 2.77
CA GLN A 106 1.29 -11.45 3.07
C GLN A 106 1.60 -10.23 3.94
N THR A 107 1.33 -9.03 3.42
CA THR A 107 1.39 -7.83 4.25
C THR A 107 -0.01 -7.45 4.69
N ILE A 108 -0.23 -7.40 6.00
CA ILE A 108 -1.46 -6.83 6.56
C ILE A 108 -1.33 -5.30 6.50
N LEU A 109 -2.01 -4.71 5.52
CA LEU A 109 -2.20 -3.27 5.48
C LEU A 109 -3.24 -2.93 6.55
N LYS A 110 -2.81 -2.44 7.71
CA LYS A 110 -3.70 -1.70 8.62
C LYS A 110 -3.83 -0.30 8.04
N HIS A 111 -4.85 -0.07 7.22
CA HIS A 111 -5.12 1.26 6.67
C HIS A 111 -6.49 1.75 7.13
N VAL A 112 -6.46 2.91 7.80
CA VAL A 112 -7.63 3.74 8.01
C VAL A 112 -7.38 4.99 7.15
N PRO A 113 -7.98 5.09 5.95
CA PRO A 113 -7.83 6.28 5.13
C PRO A 113 -8.38 7.51 5.86
N THR A 114 -7.92 8.69 5.47
CA THR A 114 -8.62 9.92 5.88
C THR A 114 -10.06 9.89 5.37
N LYS A 115 -10.96 10.62 6.02
CA LYS A 115 -12.38 10.68 5.60
C LYS A 115 -12.52 11.07 4.13
N GLU A 116 -11.74 12.06 3.68
CA GLU A 116 -11.74 12.52 2.28
C GLU A 116 -11.34 11.40 1.31
N ILE A 117 -10.26 10.66 1.60
CA ILE A 117 -9.82 9.53 0.77
C ILE A 117 -10.88 8.43 0.77
N PHE A 118 -11.49 8.14 1.92
CA PHE A 118 -12.56 7.16 2.03
C PHE A 118 -13.77 7.52 1.16
N ASP A 119 -14.19 8.79 1.19
CA ASP A 119 -15.30 9.30 0.38
C ASP A 119 -14.98 9.23 -1.13
N VAL A 120 -13.74 9.50 -1.52
CA VAL A 120 -13.26 9.32 -2.91
C VAL A 120 -13.32 7.85 -3.33
N ILE A 121 -12.87 6.92 -2.49
CA ILE A 121 -12.95 5.48 -2.79
C ILE A 121 -14.41 5.03 -2.96
N LEU A 122 -15.32 5.50 -2.09
CA LEU A 122 -16.75 5.22 -2.23
C LEU A 122 -17.37 5.80 -3.52
N LYS A 123 -16.96 7.00 -3.89
CA LYS A 123 -17.36 7.62 -5.16
C LYS A 123 -16.88 6.79 -6.35
N ASN A 124 -15.64 6.31 -6.33
CA ASN A 124 -15.08 5.46 -7.38
C ASN A 124 -15.83 4.13 -7.49
N ASP A 125 -16.14 3.47 -6.38
CA ASP A 125 -16.98 2.27 -6.36
C ASP A 125 -18.34 2.51 -7.01
N THR A 126 -18.96 3.64 -6.70
CA THR A 126 -20.26 4.01 -7.25
C THR A 126 -20.17 4.25 -8.76
N LEU A 127 -19.11 4.91 -9.23
CA LEU A 127 -18.86 5.13 -10.65
C LEU A 127 -18.57 3.81 -11.37
N PHE A 128 -17.77 2.92 -10.78
CA PHE A 128 -17.47 1.63 -11.38
C PHE A 128 -18.71 0.73 -11.49
N ARG A 129 -19.61 0.75 -10.49
CA ARG A 129 -20.92 0.08 -10.61
C ARG A 129 -21.76 0.63 -11.76
N LYS A 130 -21.74 1.94 -12.00
CA LYS A 130 -22.43 2.54 -13.16
C LYS A 130 -21.80 2.08 -14.48
N ILE A 131 -20.48 1.93 -14.53
CA ILE A 131 -19.78 1.36 -15.69
C ILE A 131 -20.24 -0.07 -15.93
N ILE A 132 -20.23 -0.92 -14.89
CA ILE A 132 -20.69 -2.31 -14.96
C ILE A 132 -22.11 -2.39 -15.54
N LEU A 133 -23.06 -1.64 -14.99
CA LEU A 133 -24.46 -1.66 -15.46
C LEU A 133 -24.58 -1.22 -16.91
N LYS A 134 -23.82 -0.21 -17.34
CA LYS A 134 -23.81 0.24 -18.74
C LYS A 134 -23.19 -0.81 -19.66
N SER A 135 -22.11 -1.47 -19.23
CA SER A 135 -21.47 -2.56 -19.95
C SER A 135 -22.43 -3.75 -20.12
N ASP A 136 -23.12 -4.14 -19.06
CA ASP A 136 -24.11 -5.23 -19.08
C ASP A 136 -25.26 -4.91 -20.04
N HIS A 137 -25.77 -3.68 -19.99
CA HIS A 137 -26.79 -3.21 -20.93
C HIS A 137 -26.28 -3.20 -22.37
N PHE A 138 -25.06 -2.71 -22.60
CA PHE A 138 -24.43 -2.69 -23.92
C PHE A 138 -24.34 -4.10 -24.51
N LEU A 139 -23.82 -5.07 -23.75
CA LEU A 139 -23.72 -6.47 -24.16
C LEU A 139 -25.10 -7.10 -24.42
N ALA A 140 -26.09 -6.82 -23.58
CA ALA A 140 -27.45 -7.31 -23.78
C ALA A 140 -28.10 -6.73 -25.05
N SER A 141 -27.80 -5.46 -25.38
CA SER A 141 -28.32 -4.77 -26.56
C SER A 141 -27.58 -5.07 -27.86
N ASN A 142 -26.44 -5.77 -27.80
CA ASN A 142 -25.65 -6.20 -28.96
C ASN A 142 -25.71 -7.73 -29.13
N PRO A 143 -26.85 -8.29 -29.59
CA PRO A 143 -26.99 -9.73 -29.84
C PRO A 143 -26.19 -10.22 -31.07
N GLY A 144 -25.58 -9.33 -31.85
CA GLY A 144 -24.95 -9.58 -33.15
C GLY A 144 -23.71 -10.49 -33.16
N ASN A 145 -23.37 -11.15 -32.04
CA ASN A 145 -22.25 -12.09 -31.96
C ASN A 145 -22.58 -13.39 -31.22
N ARG A 146 -23.88 -13.71 -31.08
CA ARG A 146 -24.31 -15.09 -30.79
C ARG A 146 -24.46 -15.86 -32.12
N ILE A 147 -23.35 -16.07 -32.82
CA ILE A 147 -23.26 -17.05 -33.92
C ILE A 147 -22.22 -18.09 -33.52
#